data_AF-A0A7D5RNC6-F1
#
_entry.id   AF-A0A7D5RNC6-F1
#
_cell.length_a   1.000
_cell.length_b   1.000
_cell.length_c   1.000
_cell.angle_alpha   90.00
_cell.angle_beta   90.00
_cell.angle_gamma   90.00
#
_symmetry.space_group_name_H-M   'P 1'
#
loop_
_entity.id
_entity.type
_entity.pdbx_description
1 polymer ?
#
loop_
_entity_poly.entity_id
_entity_poly.type
_entity_poly.pdbx_seq_one_letter_code
_entity_poly.pdbx_strand_id
1 'polypeptide(L)'
;MRPQLFFDTTLMELVTIKPIAAGEEFTFFYPSAEWDMDRPFTCHCGSSACIGKVQGAKHLSAEALKKYQFTGFIEQKLATR
;
A
#
# COMPACT_ATOMS: atom_id res chain seq x y z
N MET A 1 -6.26 6.32 0.87
CA MET A 1 -5.70 6.40 -0.50
C MET A 1 -6.49 5.42 -1.36
N ARG A 2 -6.50 5.56 -2.69
CA ARG A 2 -7.16 4.58 -3.59
C ARG A 2 -6.16 4.04 -4.61
N PRO A 3 -5.26 3.10 -4.24
CA PRO A 3 -4.26 2.56 -5.17
C PRO A 3 -4.92 1.92 -6.39
N GLN A 4 -4.20 1.94 -7.51
CA GLN A 4 -4.56 1.20 -8.73
C GLN A 4 -3.77 -0.08 -8.86
N LEU A 5 -2.56 -0.10 -8.29
CA LEU A 5 -1.60 -1.16 -8.48
C LEU A 5 -1.32 -1.91 -7.18
N PHE A 6 -1.01 -3.19 -7.33
CA PHE A 6 -0.49 -4.08 -6.31
C PHE A 6 0.77 -4.75 -6.84
N PHE A 7 1.83 -4.75 -6.04
CA PHE A 7 3.04 -5.55 -6.33
C PHE A 7 2.81 -6.97 -5.82
N ASP A 8 2.60 -7.92 -6.73
CA ASP A 8 2.64 -9.32 -6.39
C ASP A 8 4.09 -9.80 -6.44
N THR A 9 4.76 -9.77 -5.29
CA THR A 9 6.15 -10.19 -5.18
C THR A 9 6.32 -11.72 -5.17
N THR A 10 5.23 -12.48 -5.11
CA THR A 10 5.27 -13.95 -5.20
C THR A 10 5.40 -14.38 -6.66
N LEU A 11 4.59 -13.75 -7.53
CA LEU A 11 4.58 -14.01 -8.97
C LEU A 11 5.51 -13.10 -9.76
N MET A 12 6.09 -12.08 -9.11
CA MET A 12 6.93 -11.04 -9.73
C MET A 12 6.16 -10.20 -10.75
N GLU A 13 4.92 -9.83 -10.40
CA GLU A 13 4.01 -9.10 -11.28
C GLU A 13 3.56 -7.76 -10.68
N LEU A 14 3.21 -6.82 -11.55
CA LEU A 14 2.54 -5.59 -11.20
C LEU A 14 1.08 -5.67 -11.66
N VAL A 15 0.17 -5.84 -10.70
CA VAL A 15 -1.23 -6.17 -10.96
C VAL A 15 -2.12 -4.94 -10.78
N THR A 16 -2.99 -4.69 -11.75
CA THR A 16 -4.02 -3.64 -11.64
C THR A 16 -5.22 -4.18 -10.84
N ILE A 17 -5.59 -3.51 -9.74
CA ILE A 17 -6.75 -3.90 -8.90
C ILE A 17 -8.04 -3.15 -9.27
N LYS A 18 -7.95 -2.22 -10.22
CA LYS A 18 -9.08 -1.51 -10.85
C LYS A 18 -8.65 -1.03 -12.24
N PRO A 19 -9.60 -0.70 -13.15
CA PRO A 19 -9.28 -0.14 -14.45
C PRO A 19 -8.47 1.16 -14.32
N ILE A 20 -7.55 1.37 -15.25
CA ILE A 20 -6.71 2.58 -15.33
C ILE A 20 -6.93 3.19 -16.71
N ALA A 21 -7.29 4.48 -16.77
CA ALA A 21 -7.49 5.16 -18.04
C ALA A 21 -6.16 5.51 -18.71
N ALA A 22 -6.17 5.67 -20.04
CA ALA A 22 -5.00 6.16 -20.77
C ALA A 22 -4.60 7.55 -20.26
N GLY A 23 -3.34 7.72 -19.87
CA GLY A 23 -2.81 8.96 -19.30
C GLY A 23 -3.05 9.15 -17.80
N GLU A 24 -3.72 8.20 -17.12
CA GLU A 24 -3.85 8.21 -15.66
C GLU A 24 -2.53 7.77 -15.00
N GLU A 25 -2.13 8.48 -13.95
CA GLU A 25 -0.94 8.15 -13.17
C GLU A 25 -1.14 6.87 -12.36
N PHE A 26 -0.13 6.00 -12.42
CA PHE A 26 -0.07 4.79 -11.63
C PHE A 26 0.16 5.08 -10.16
N THR A 27 -0.72 4.55 -9.32
CA THR A 27 -0.66 4.74 -7.86
C THR A 27 -0.54 3.41 -7.13
N PHE A 28 0.40 3.35 -6.20
CA PHE A 28 0.71 2.18 -5.40
C PHE A 28 0.71 2.52 -3.89
N PHE A 29 0.28 1.57 -3.06
CA PHE A 29 0.21 1.73 -1.62
C PHE A 29 1.49 1.21 -0.97
N TYR A 30 2.50 2.07 -0.77
CA TYR A 30 3.80 1.69 -0.17
C TYR A 30 3.71 0.69 1.00
N PRO A 31 2.83 0.90 2.01
CA PRO A 31 2.73 -0.04 3.12
C PRO A 31 2.32 -1.47 2.74
N SER A 32 1.82 -1.73 1.53
CA SER A 32 1.54 -3.11 1.10
C SER A 32 2.79 -3.93 0.78
N ALA A 33 3.93 -3.28 0.49
CA ALA A 33 5.21 -3.95 0.22
C ALA A 33 6.33 -3.54 1.19
N GLU A 34 6.19 -2.40 1.87
CA GLU A 34 7.19 -1.84 2.77
C GLU A 34 6.78 -1.98 4.24
N TRP A 35 7.65 -2.52 5.08
CA TRP A 35 7.35 -2.74 6.49
C TRP A 35 7.56 -1.48 7.34
N ASP A 36 8.78 -0.94 7.33
CA ASP A 36 9.20 0.24 8.08
C ASP A 36 10.13 1.05 7.19
N MET A 37 9.64 2.19 6.70
CA MET A 37 10.32 2.96 5.66
C MET A 37 11.42 3.84 6.24
N ASP A 38 12.62 3.81 5.63
CA ASP A 38 13.74 4.69 5.99
C ASP A 38 13.39 6.18 5.78
N ARG A 39 12.61 6.48 4.73
CA ARG A 39 12.22 7.86 4.36
C ARG A 39 10.70 8.00 4.27
N PRO A 40 10.01 8.20 5.40
CA PRO A 40 8.57 8.43 5.39
C PRO A 40 8.20 9.81 4.85
N PHE A 41 6.98 9.94 4.30
CA PHE A 41 6.51 11.19 3.69
C PHE A 41 5.03 11.46 3.98
N THR A 42 4.60 12.72 3.85
CA THR A 42 3.19 13.10 3.96
C THR A 42 2.45 12.75 2.68
N CYS A 43 1.32 12.03 2.79
CA CYS A 43 0.50 11.66 1.64
C CYS A 43 -0.36 12.84 1.18
N HIS A 44 -0.34 13.11 -0.13
CA HIS A 44 -1.13 14.17 -0.77
C HIS A 44 -2.24 13.62 -1.66
N CYS A 45 -2.71 12.39 -1.42
CA CYS A 45 -3.68 11.72 -2.32
C CYS A 45 -5.10 12.30 -2.33
N GLY A 46 -5.41 13.30 -1.49
CA GLY A 46 -6.74 13.96 -1.43
C GLY A 46 -7.92 13.09 -0.98
N SER A 47 -7.71 11.80 -0.68
CA SER A 47 -8.78 10.87 -0.30
C SER A 47 -9.27 11.12 1.13
N SER A 48 -10.58 11.05 1.38
CA SER A 48 -11.16 11.04 2.73
C SER A 48 -10.70 9.86 3.59
N ALA A 49 -10.22 8.77 2.97
CA ALA A 49 -9.64 7.61 3.62
C ALA A 49 -8.10 7.64 3.57
N CYS A 50 -7.48 8.84 3.53
CA CYS A 50 -6.02 8.99 3.59
C CYS A 50 -5.48 8.51 4.95
N ILE A 51 -4.30 7.88 4.95
CA ILE A 51 -3.60 7.48 6.17
C ILE A 51 -2.70 8.59 6.74
N GLY A 52 -2.72 9.79 6.13
CA GLY A 52 -1.88 10.91 6.53
C GLY A 52 -0.43 10.69 6.12
N LYS A 53 0.40 10.18 7.02
CA LYS A 53 1.84 9.95 6.78
C LYS A 53 2.10 8.51 6.34
N VAL A 54 2.85 8.33 5.26
CA VAL A 54 3.24 7.02 4.74
C VAL A 54 4.57 6.62 5.37
N GLN A 55 4.56 5.51 6.12
CA GLN A 55 5.71 5.07 6.94
C GLN A 55 5.99 3.56 6.85
N GLY A 56 5.20 2.81 6.09
CA GLY A 56 5.23 1.34 6.04
C GLY A 56 4.14 0.68 6.88
N ALA A 57 3.93 -0.63 6.67
CA ALA A 57 2.85 -1.42 7.28
C ALA A 57 2.88 -1.45 8.81
N LYS A 58 4.07 -1.37 9.42
CA LYS A 58 4.27 -1.38 10.88
C LYS A 58 3.43 -0.30 11.59
N HIS A 59 3.23 0.84 10.93
CA HIS A 59 2.58 2.02 11.50
C HIS A 59 1.08 2.11 11.17
N LEU A 60 0.52 1.15 10.45
CA LEU A 60 -0.90 1.16 10.09
C LEU A 60 -1.80 0.84 11.29
N SER A 61 -2.96 1.49 11.33
CA SER A 61 -4.05 1.14 12.24
C SER A 61 -4.75 -0.16 11.82
N ALA A 62 -5.45 -0.80 12.75
CA ALA A 62 -6.20 -2.02 12.46
C ALA A 62 -7.27 -1.81 11.36
N GLU A 63 -7.87 -0.64 11.29
CA GLU A 63 -8.84 -0.27 10.27
C GLU A 63 -8.20 -0.11 8.89
N ALA A 64 -6.95 0.38 8.84
CA ALA A 64 -6.21 0.48 7.59
C ALA A 64 -5.79 -0.91 7.09
N LEU A 65 -5.35 -1.81 7.98
CA LEU A 65 -4.95 -3.18 7.62
C LEU A 65 -6.08 -3.98 6.96
N LYS A 66 -7.34 -3.76 7.35
CA LYS A 66 -8.48 -4.46 6.74
C LYS A 66 -8.84 -3.99 5.32
N LYS A 67 -8.26 -2.88 4.85
CA LYS A 67 -8.69 -2.20 3.61
C LYS A 67 -7.78 -2.47 2.41
N TYR A 68 -6.58 -3.02 2.63
CA TYR A 68 -5.58 -3.16 1.58
C TYR A 68 -5.08 -4.60 1.50
N GLN A 69 -4.59 -4.96 0.32
CA GLN A 69 -3.84 -6.20 0.08
C GLN A 69 -2.38 -5.96 0.43
N PHE A 70 -1.68 -7.01 0.86
CA PHE A 70 -0.28 -6.96 1.29
C PHE A 70 0.51 -8.05 0.61
N THR A 71 1.81 -7.82 0.38
CA THR A 71 2.70 -8.90 -0.08
C THR A 71 2.83 -9.96 1.01
N GLY A 72 3.18 -11.19 0.62
CA GLY A 72 3.38 -12.27 1.59
C GLY A 72 4.41 -11.93 2.67
N PHE A 73 5.44 -11.13 2.34
CA PHE A 73 6.40 -10.63 3.34
C PHE A 73 5.72 -9.76 4.40
N ILE A 74 4.86 -8.83 3.99
CA ILE A 74 4.17 -7.94 4.92
C ILE A 74 3.12 -8.70 5.73
N GLU A 75 2.40 -9.65 5.13
CA GLU A 75 1.48 -10.53 5.86
C GLU A 75 2.20 -11.30 6.98
N GLN A 76 3.38 -11.88 6.70
CA GLN A 76 4.19 -12.57 7.70
C GLN A 76 4.65 -11.63 8.84
N LYS A 77 5.04 -10.39 8.50
CA LYS A 77 5.41 -9.37 9.50
C LYS A 77 4.21 -8.94 10.35
N LEU A 78 3.03 -8.81 9.76
CA LEU A 78 1.80 -8.46 10.49
C LEU A 78 1.35 -9.58 11.43
N ALA A 79 1.55 -10.85 11.05
CA ALA A 79 1.23 -12.00 11.91
C ALA A 79 2.15 -12.10 13.15
N THR A 80 3.29 -11.41 13.15
CA THR A 80 4.29 -11.42 14.24
C THR A 80 4.37 -10.09 14.99
N ARG A 81 3.44 -9.16 14.71
CA ARG A 81 3.37 -7.81 15.28
C ARG A 81 2.77 -7.77 16.69
#